data_AF-A0A1N6KPJ3-F1
#
_entry.id   AF-A0A1N6KPJ3-F1
#
_cell.length_a   1.000
_cell.length_b   1.000
_cell.length_c   1.000
_cell.angle_alpha   90.00
_cell.angle_beta   90.00
_cell.angle_gamma   90.00
#
_symmetry.space_group_name_H-M   'P 1'
#
loop_
_entity.id
_entity.type
_entity.pdbx_description
1 polymer ?
#
loop_
_entity_poly.entity_id
_entity_poly.type
_entity_poly.pdbx_seq_one_letter_code
_entity_poly.pdbx_strand_id
1 'polypeptide(L)'
;MFFLLALWVMFALFGSWIASVKGRSSSEGLVIGFLFGPLGCLIEALLPTQTYTAPPPVQAVTITPEQAAQAAQEEARRRKHQQDRDALIAARRAKLDAQRDAALEAAMERADEARRQAWAWFSRVVIRFGWFRALPETAQPIVVGLAVALPATCVIVVLFRPLMPGPGPEPGPGPGPASSKRVSSAAAPQTVQADPDRPPAF
;
A
#
# COMPACT_ATOMS: atom_id res chain seq x y z
N MET A 1 -19.63 14.36 7.50
CA MET A 1 -18.48 14.02 6.63
C MET A 1 -18.89 13.09 5.49
N PHE A 2 -19.54 11.94 5.76
CA PHE A 2 -19.98 10.99 4.70
C PHE A 2 -20.87 11.60 3.61
N PHE A 3 -21.79 12.50 3.95
CA PHE A 3 -22.66 13.18 2.98
C PHE A 3 -21.88 13.98 1.93
N LEU A 4 -20.85 14.73 2.35
CA LEU A 4 -20.00 15.50 1.45
C LEU A 4 -19.23 14.58 0.50
N LEU A 5 -18.69 13.47 1.01
CA LEU A 5 -17.97 12.49 0.20
C LEU A 5 -18.89 11.84 -0.85
N ALA A 6 -20.12 11.48 -0.47
CA ALA A 6 -21.11 10.94 -1.40
C ALA A 6 -21.46 11.95 -2.51
N LEU A 7 -21.59 13.24 -2.16
CA LEU A 7 -21.85 14.30 -3.12
C LEU A 7 -20.69 14.48 -4.13
N TRP A 8 -19.44 14.41 -3.67
CA TRP A 8 -18.27 14.45 -4.56
C TRP A 8 -18.19 13.25 -5.50
N VAL A 9 -18.49 12.05 -5.01
CA VAL A 9 -18.56 10.84 -5.86
C VAL A 9 -19.65 10.96 -6.92
N MET A 10 -20.80 11.54 -6.57
CA MET A 10 -21.88 11.81 -7.52
C MET A 10 -21.44 12.73 -8.66
N PHE A 11 -20.71 13.81 -8.38
CA PHE A 11 -20.18 14.69 -9.42
C PHE A 11 -19.10 14.02 -10.28
N ALA A 12 -18.27 13.16 -9.71
CA ALA A 12 -17.28 12.37 -10.47
C ALA A 12 -17.96 11.44 -11.49
N LEU A 13 -19.01 10.73 -11.07
CA LEU A 13 -19.77 9.85 -11.96
C LEU A 13 -20.50 10.64 -13.06
N PHE A 14 -21.06 11.81 -12.72
CA PHE A 14 -21.74 12.66 -13.69
C PHE A 14 -20.77 13.23 -14.74
N GLY A 15 -19.58 13.67 -14.32
CA GLY A 15 -18.51 14.09 -15.23
C GLY A 15 -18.03 12.95 -16.15
N SER A 16 -17.86 11.74 -15.62
CA SER A 16 -17.53 10.55 -16.42
C SER A 16 -18.59 10.25 -17.50
N TRP A 17 -19.87 10.42 -17.18
CA TRP A 17 -20.95 10.21 -18.12
C TRP A 17 -20.96 11.25 -19.25
N ILE A 18 -20.78 12.53 -18.92
CA ILE A 18 -20.67 13.62 -19.90
C ILE A 18 -19.49 13.39 -20.86
N ALA A 19 -18.32 13.01 -20.33
CA ALA A 19 -17.14 12.71 -21.14
C ALA A 19 -17.39 11.56 -22.14
N SER A 20 -18.08 10.50 -21.69
CA SER A 20 -18.44 9.36 -22.54
C SER A 20 -19.36 9.75 -23.70
N VAL A 21 -20.42 10.55 -23.42
CA VAL A 21 -21.33 11.06 -24.45
C VAL A 21 -20.60 11.94 -25.47
N LYS A 22 -19.51 12.59 -25.05
CA LYS A 22 -18.68 13.45 -25.91
C LYS A 22 -17.53 12.74 -26.63
N GLY A 23 -17.45 11.41 -26.52
CA GLY A 23 -16.38 10.64 -27.15
C GLY A 23 -15.00 10.89 -26.55
N ARG A 24 -14.94 11.38 -25.30
CA ARG A 24 -13.69 11.58 -24.53
C ARG A 24 -13.45 10.41 -23.59
N SER A 25 -12.25 10.37 -22.99
CA SER A 25 -11.93 9.36 -21.99
C SER A 25 -12.80 9.54 -20.74
N SER A 26 -13.54 8.51 -20.34
CA SER A 26 -14.35 8.50 -19.12
C SER A 26 -13.56 8.86 -17.86
N SER A 27 -12.26 8.54 -17.83
CA SER A 27 -11.39 8.87 -16.70
C SER A 27 -11.10 10.37 -16.57
N GLU A 28 -11.08 11.13 -17.67
CA GLU A 28 -10.89 12.58 -17.64
C GLU A 28 -12.09 13.26 -16.98
N GLY A 29 -13.31 12.89 -17.41
CA GLY A 29 -14.54 13.39 -16.83
C GLY A 29 -14.70 13.03 -15.35
N LEU A 30 -14.23 11.85 -14.93
CA LEU A 30 -14.24 11.43 -13.54
C LEU A 30 -13.34 12.32 -12.67
N VAL A 31 -12.09 12.54 -13.11
CA VAL A 31 -11.12 13.35 -12.37
C VAL A 31 -11.55 14.81 -12.30
N ILE A 32 -12.01 15.40 -13.41
CA ILE A 32 -12.45 16.80 -13.46
C ILE A 32 -13.71 17.00 -12.60
N GLY A 33 -14.68 16.08 -12.69
CA GLY A 33 -15.89 16.11 -11.85
C GLY A 33 -15.58 15.93 -10.35
N PHE A 34 -14.58 15.11 -10.00
CA PHE A 34 -14.17 14.91 -8.61
C PHE A 34 -13.28 16.03 -8.05
N LEU A 35 -12.57 16.82 -8.87
CA LEU A 35 -11.72 17.91 -8.37
C LEU A 35 -12.48 19.24 -8.26
N PHE A 36 -13.38 19.50 -9.19
CA PHE A 36 -14.08 20.78 -9.30
C PHE A 36 -15.59 20.67 -9.00
N GLY A 37 -16.08 19.46 -8.69
CA GLY A 37 -17.46 19.18 -8.32
C GLY A 37 -18.44 19.61 -9.44
N PRO A 38 -19.45 20.45 -9.14
CA PRO A 38 -20.39 20.91 -10.15
C PRO A 38 -19.73 21.76 -11.24
N LEU A 39 -18.68 22.52 -10.91
CA LEU A 39 -17.96 23.35 -11.89
C LEU A 39 -17.17 22.46 -12.87
N GLY A 40 -16.64 21.32 -12.41
CA GLY A 40 -15.97 20.34 -13.25
C GLY A 40 -16.90 19.73 -14.29
N CYS A 41 -18.13 19.39 -13.89
CA CYS A 41 -19.15 18.91 -14.81
C CYS A 41 -19.51 19.96 -15.89
N LEU A 42 -19.56 21.24 -15.52
CA LEU A 42 -19.83 22.33 -16.47
C LEU A 42 -18.69 22.54 -17.47
N ILE A 43 -17.43 22.46 -17.00
CA ILE A 43 -16.25 22.54 -17.88
C ILE A 43 -16.27 21.39 -18.89
N GLU A 44 -16.52 20.16 -18.42
CA GLU A 44 -16.64 18.99 -19.29
C GLU A 44 -17.81 19.15 -20.29
N ALA A 45 -18.91 19.76 -19.86
CA ALA A 45 -20.06 20.08 -20.71
C ALA A 45 -19.79 21.19 -21.74
N LEU A 46 -18.78 22.04 -21.56
CA LEU A 46 -18.38 23.07 -22.53
C LEU A 46 -17.25 22.63 -23.47
N LEU A 47 -16.53 21.57 -23.11
CA LEU A 47 -15.46 21.03 -23.94
C LEU A 47 -16.00 20.51 -25.30
N PRO A 48 -15.29 20.75 -26.42
CA PRO A 48 -15.72 20.27 -27.72
C PRO A 48 -15.72 18.74 -27.78
N THR A 49 -16.75 18.19 -28.43
CA THR A 49 -16.90 16.75 -28.71
C THR A 49 -15.76 16.28 -29.59
N GLN A 50 -15.04 15.24 -29.16
CA GLN A 50 -14.05 14.60 -30.01
C GLN A 50 -14.78 13.57 -30.87
N THR A 51 -14.74 13.73 -32.19
CA THR A 51 -15.19 12.69 -33.11
C THR A 51 -14.26 11.50 -32.96
N TYR A 52 -14.75 10.45 -32.30
CA TYR A 52 -14.06 9.18 -32.19
C TYR A 52 -13.70 8.70 -33.60
N THR A 53 -12.43 8.82 -33.95
CA THR A 53 -11.91 8.32 -35.23
C THR A 53 -11.84 6.81 -35.05
N ALA A 54 -12.74 6.08 -35.74
CA ALA A 54 -12.76 4.62 -35.67
C ALA A 54 -11.34 4.10 -35.94
N PRO A 55 -10.80 3.19 -35.10
CA PRO A 55 -9.48 2.64 -35.33
C PRO A 55 -9.44 2.04 -36.75
N PRO A 56 -8.36 2.28 -37.51
CA PRO A 56 -8.27 1.77 -38.87
C PRO A 56 -8.49 0.25 -38.85
N PRO A 57 -9.25 -0.29 -39.82
CA PRO A 57 -9.51 -1.73 -39.87
C PRO A 57 -8.17 -2.45 -39.89
N VAL A 58 -7.95 -3.28 -38.87
CA VAL A 58 -6.73 -4.09 -38.75
C VAL A 58 -6.71 -5.01 -39.97
N GLN A 59 -5.82 -4.73 -40.92
CA GLN A 59 -5.69 -5.56 -42.12
C GLN A 59 -5.30 -6.96 -41.68
N ALA A 60 -6.09 -7.96 -42.11
CA ALA A 60 -5.84 -9.35 -41.80
C ALA A 60 -4.53 -9.77 -42.46
N VAL A 61 -3.45 -9.80 -41.68
CA VAL A 61 -2.16 -10.33 -42.12
C VAL A 61 -2.35 -11.82 -42.38
N THR A 62 -2.20 -12.24 -43.63
CA THR A 62 -2.20 -13.65 -44.03
C THR A 62 -0.94 -14.33 -43.48
N ILE A 63 -1.09 -14.99 -42.34
CA ILE A 63 0.00 -15.74 -41.69
C ILE A 63 0.33 -16.95 -42.56
N THR A 64 1.60 -17.07 -42.99
CA THR A 64 2.06 -18.27 -43.71
C THR A 64 2.13 -19.47 -42.76
N PRO A 65 1.93 -20.72 -43.24
CA PRO A 65 1.97 -21.91 -42.37
C PRO A 65 3.31 -22.07 -41.64
N GLU A 66 4.40 -21.58 -42.22
CA GLU A 66 5.72 -21.55 -41.58
C GLU A 66 5.77 -20.57 -40.39
N GLN A 67 5.17 -19.38 -40.52
CA GLN A 67 5.04 -18.42 -39.42
C GLN A 67 4.15 -18.97 -38.30
N ALA A 68 3.10 -19.73 -38.62
CA ALA A 68 2.25 -20.38 -37.63
C ALA A 68 3.02 -21.43 -36.81
N ALA A 69 3.89 -22.21 -37.44
CA ALA A 69 4.74 -23.17 -36.74
C ALA A 69 5.77 -22.49 -35.81
N GLN A 70 6.38 -21.39 -36.27
CA GLN A 70 7.30 -20.59 -35.44
C GLN A 70 6.58 -19.96 -34.24
N ALA A 71 5.38 -19.41 -34.45
CA ALA A 71 4.56 -18.85 -33.39
C ALA A 71 4.20 -19.91 -32.34
N ALA A 72 3.84 -21.13 -32.75
CA ALA A 72 3.55 -22.23 -31.83
C ALA A 72 4.77 -22.63 -30.98
N GLN A 73 5.97 -22.66 -31.57
CA GLN A 73 7.20 -22.93 -30.82
C GLN A 73 7.54 -21.80 -29.84
N GLU A 74 7.36 -20.54 -30.25
CA GLU A 74 7.58 -19.40 -29.37
C GLU A 74 6.58 -19.37 -28.21
N GLU A 75 5.31 -19.68 -28.46
CA GLU A 75 4.30 -19.83 -27.42
C GLU A 75 4.67 -20.92 -26.42
N ALA A 76 5.16 -22.08 -26.88
CA ALA A 76 5.61 -23.13 -25.98
C ALA A 76 6.77 -22.67 -25.07
N ARG A 77 7.73 -21.91 -25.63
CA ARG A 77 8.82 -21.30 -24.85
C ARG A 77 8.31 -20.27 -23.85
N ARG A 78 7.37 -19.40 -24.27
CA ARG A 78 6.75 -18.40 -23.40
C ARG A 78 5.98 -19.05 -22.24
N ARG A 79 5.24 -20.13 -22.51
CA ARG A 79 4.52 -20.91 -21.48
C ARG A 79 5.49 -21.51 -20.47
N LYS A 80 6.60 -22.11 -20.92
CA LYS A 80 7.62 -22.64 -20.01
C LYS A 80 8.23 -21.53 -19.15
N HIS A 81 8.58 -20.39 -19.74
CA HIS A 81 9.12 -19.26 -19.00
C HIS A 81 8.11 -18.66 -18.01
N GLN A 82 6.83 -18.62 -18.35
CA GLN A 82 5.76 -18.21 -17.44
C GLN A 82 5.63 -19.18 -16.26
N GLN A 83 5.63 -20.49 -16.52
CA GLN A 83 5.59 -21.51 -15.46
C GLN A 83 6.78 -21.39 -14.50
N ASP A 84 7.99 -21.19 -15.02
CA ASP A 84 9.19 -21.00 -14.19
C ASP A 84 9.10 -19.74 -13.33
N ARG A 85 8.59 -18.63 -13.90
CA ARG A 85 8.37 -17.39 -13.15
C ARG A 85 7.31 -17.54 -12.06
N ASP A 86 6.21 -18.21 -12.37
CA ASP A 86 5.12 -18.45 -11.42
C ASP A 86 5.57 -19.37 -10.28
N ALA A 87 6.39 -20.39 -10.59
CA ALA A 87 7.00 -21.26 -9.59
C ALA A 87 7.89 -20.48 -8.61
N LEU A 88 8.72 -19.54 -9.11
CA LEU A 88 9.55 -18.67 -8.28
C LEU A 88 8.72 -17.74 -7.39
N ILE A 89 7.64 -17.16 -7.94
CA ILE A 89 6.73 -16.30 -7.18
C ILE A 89 6.04 -17.10 -6.08
N ALA A 90 5.56 -18.31 -6.39
CA ALA A 90 4.93 -19.20 -5.42
C ALA A 90 5.89 -19.58 -4.28
N ALA A 91 7.13 -19.94 -4.61
CA ALA A 91 8.16 -20.25 -3.61
C ALA A 91 8.47 -19.05 -2.70
N ARG A 92 8.55 -17.84 -3.26
CA ARG A 92 8.79 -16.62 -2.48
C ARG A 92 7.61 -16.26 -1.57
N ARG A 93 6.38 -16.45 -2.03
CA ARG A 93 5.17 -16.23 -1.22
C ARG A 93 5.11 -17.22 -0.06
N ALA A 94 5.31 -18.51 -0.32
CA ALA A 94 5.33 -19.53 0.73
C ALA A 94 6.38 -19.21 1.82
N LYS A 95 7.55 -18.70 1.44
CA LYS A 95 8.57 -18.26 2.40
C LYS A 95 8.15 -17.05 3.23
N LEU A 96 7.49 -16.07 2.60
CA LEU A 96 6.99 -14.89 3.31
C LEU A 96 5.86 -15.26 4.27
N ASP A 97 4.96 -16.16 3.87
CA ASP A 97 3.85 -16.61 4.71
C ASP A 97 4.39 -17.37 5.94
N ALA A 98 5.34 -18.30 5.74
CA ALA A 98 6.03 -18.96 6.85
C ALA A 98 6.75 -17.98 7.80
N GLN A 99 7.30 -16.87 7.27
CA GLN A 99 7.90 -15.83 8.11
C GLN A 99 6.86 -15.04 8.90
N ARG A 100 5.68 -14.76 8.31
CA ARG A 100 4.58 -14.08 9.00
C ARG A 100 4.02 -14.95 10.11
N ASP A 101 3.84 -16.23 9.86
CA ASP A 101 3.32 -17.18 10.86
C ASP A 101 4.31 -17.32 12.03
N ALA A 102 5.59 -17.51 11.75
CA ALA A 102 6.63 -17.55 12.78
C ALA A 102 6.71 -16.22 13.58
N ALA A 103 6.51 -15.08 12.91
CA ALA A 103 6.49 -13.78 13.58
C ALA A 103 5.25 -13.60 14.47
N LEU A 104 4.09 -14.10 14.05
CA LEU A 104 2.86 -14.08 14.83
C LEU A 104 2.97 -14.97 16.06
N GLU A 105 3.49 -16.20 15.91
CA GLU A 105 3.76 -17.10 17.04
C GLU A 105 4.71 -16.46 18.06
N ALA A 106 5.83 -15.92 17.61
CA ALA A 106 6.77 -15.21 18.48
C ALA A 106 6.16 -13.97 19.14
N ALA A 107 5.23 -13.29 18.48
CA ALA A 107 4.50 -12.15 19.06
C ALA A 107 3.51 -12.61 20.14
N MET A 108 2.83 -13.73 19.94
CA MET A 108 1.92 -14.33 20.92
C MET A 108 2.70 -14.79 22.17
N GLU A 109 3.84 -15.46 22.00
CA GLU A 109 4.69 -15.88 23.12
C GLU A 109 5.14 -14.68 23.98
N ARG A 110 5.61 -13.60 23.33
CA ARG A 110 5.98 -12.36 24.03
C ARG A 110 4.81 -11.73 24.76
N ALA A 111 3.61 -11.75 24.16
CA ALA A 111 2.41 -11.22 24.80
C ALA A 111 2.01 -12.04 26.04
N ASP A 112 2.13 -13.36 25.99
CA ASP A 112 1.86 -14.26 27.11
C ASP A 112 2.90 -14.13 28.22
N GLU A 113 4.18 -13.95 27.89
CA GLU A 113 5.22 -13.62 28.85
C GLU A 113 4.96 -12.28 29.53
N ALA A 114 4.67 -11.23 28.76
CA ALA A 114 4.33 -9.91 29.29
C ALA A 114 3.11 -9.97 30.22
N ARG A 115 2.07 -10.72 29.83
CA ARG A 115 0.87 -10.93 30.66
C ARG A 115 1.19 -11.67 31.96
N ARG A 116 2.03 -12.72 31.90
CA ARG A 116 2.48 -13.46 33.10
C ARG A 116 3.31 -12.58 34.03
N GLN A 117 4.23 -11.76 33.49
CA GLN A 117 5.02 -10.81 34.27
C GLN A 117 4.14 -9.73 34.91
N ALA A 118 3.19 -9.16 34.16
CA ALA A 118 2.24 -8.18 34.69
C ALA A 118 1.38 -8.77 35.81
N TRP A 119 0.91 -10.01 35.65
CA TRP A 119 0.15 -10.72 36.68
C TRP A 119 0.98 -11.02 37.93
N ALA A 120 2.23 -11.47 37.76
CA ALA A 120 3.14 -11.72 38.87
C ALA A 120 3.47 -10.43 39.64
N TRP A 121 3.70 -9.32 38.93
CA TRP A 121 3.88 -8.01 39.54
C TRP A 121 2.62 -7.56 40.29
N PHE A 122 1.45 -7.63 39.65
CA PHE A 122 0.18 -7.26 40.25
C PHE A 122 -0.11 -8.06 41.52
N SER A 123 0.04 -9.39 41.47
CA SER A 123 -0.11 -10.28 42.62
C SER A 123 0.86 -9.91 43.74
N ARG A 124 2.13 -9.64 43.42
CA ARG A 124 3.13 -9.22 44.42
C ARG A 124 2.77 -7.87 45.05
N VAL A 125 2.29 -6.90 44.28
CA VAL A 125 1.87 -5.59 44.79
C VAL A 125 0.64 -5.75 45.67
N VAL A 126 -0.43 -6.35 45.15
CA VAL A 126 -1.73 -6.46 45.82
C VAL A 126 -1.65 -7.32 47.08
N ILE A 127 -0.97 -8.47 47.04
CA ILE A 127 -0.83 -9.35 48.22
C ILE A 127 0.06 -8.71 49.28
N ARG A 128 1.13 -8.00 48.88
CA ARG A 128 2.04 -7.36 49.84
C ARG A 128 1.39 -6.16 50.52
N PHE A 129 0.43 -5.52 49.85
CA PHE A 129 -0.43 -4.49 50.40
C PHE A 129 -1.63 -5.11 51.16
N GLY A 130 -1.34 -5.89 52.21
CA GLY A 130 -2.32 -6.55 53.08
C GLY A 130 -3.31 -5.61 53.79
N TRP A 131 -3.14 -4.29 53.68
CA TRP A 131 -4.11 -3.28 54.13
C TRP A 131 -5.46 -3.39 53.43
N PHE A 132 -5.51 -4.01 52.25
CA PHE A 132 -6.77 -4.23 51.54
C PHE A 132 -7.75 -5.11 52.35
N ARG A 133 -7.22 -6.03 53.18
CA ARG A 133 -8.02 -6.80 54.15
C ARG A 133 -8.45 -6.01 55.39
N ALA A 134 -7.82 -4.87 55.65
CA ALA A 134 -8.18 -3.98 56.75
C ALA A 134 -9.31 -3.00 56.37
N LEU A 135 -9.67 -2.92 55.08
CA LEU A 135 -10.80 -2.10 54.62
C LEU A 135 -12.14 -2.82 54.84
N PRO A 136 -13.22 -2.09 55.20
CA PRO A 136 -14.58 -2.62 55.22
C PRO A 136 -14.96 -3.23 53.86
N GLU A 137 -15.77 -4.30 53.86
CA GLU A 137 -16.20 -5.01 52.63
C GLU A 137 -16.87 -4.07 51.61
N THR A 138 -17.51 -3.00 52.06
CA THR A 138 -18.14 -1.98 51.21
C THR A 138 -17.12 -1.08 50.49
N ALA A 139 -15.93 -0.87 51.04
CA ALA A 139 -14.90 0.01 50.47
C ALA A 139 -13.96 -0.71 49.49
N GLN A 140 -13.81 -2.03 49.63
CA GLN A 140 -12.97 -2.86 48.76
C GLN A 140 -13.28 -2.70 47.25
N PRO A 141 -14.53 -2.84 46.76
CA PRO A 141 -14.81 -2.71 45.33
C PRO A 141 -14.54 -1.30 44.79
N ILE A 142 -14.72 -0.25 45.63
CA ILE A 142 -14.46 1.14 45.24
C ILE A 142 -12.96 1.35 45.03
N VAL A 143 -12.14 0.88 45.97
CA VAL A 143 -10.67 1.02 45.89
C VAL A 143 -10.09 0.22 44.73
N VAL A 144 -10.58 -1.01 44.50
CA VAL A 144 -10.19 -1.80 43.31
C VAL A 144 -10.63 -1.12 42.02
N GLY A 145 -11.87 -0.63 41.97
CA GLY A 145 -12.39 0.12 40.83
C GLY A 145 -11.51 1.33 40.49
N LEU A 146 -11.12 2.11 41.51
CA LEU A 146 -10.25 3.28 41.32
C LEU A 146 -8.82 2.89 40.90
N ALA A 147 -8.25 1.85 41.52
CA ALA A 147 -6.91 1.38 41.19
C ALA A 147 -6.80 0.82 39.76
N VAL A 148 -7.88 0.21 39.25
CA VAL A 148 -7.97 -0.28 37.86
C VAL A 148 -8.32 0.85 36.88
N ALA A 149 -9.17 1.79 37.29
CA ALA A 149 -9.57 2.91 36.43
C ALA A 149 -8.41 3.88 36.17
N LEU A 150 -7.58 4.18 37.16
CA LEU A 150 -6.51 5.19 37.05
C LEU A 150 -5.51 4.90 35.90
N PRO A 151 -4.94 3.69 35.76
CA PRO A 151 -4.08 3.35 34.63
C PRO A 151 -4.81 3.46 33.29
N ALA A 152 -6.07 3.00 33.23
CA ALA A 152 -6.88 3.08 32.02
C ALA A 152 -7.14 4.54 31.61
N THR A 153 -7.47 5.41 32.57
CA THR A 153 -7.63 6.85 32.34
C THR A 153 -6.32 7.48 31.88
N CYS A 154 -5.17 7.13 32.47
CA CYS A 154 -3.87 7.60 32.02
C CYS A 154 -3.56 7.19 30.57
N VAL A 155 -3.84 5.93 30.19
CA VAL A 155 -3.64 5.46 28.81
C VAL A 155 -4.54 6.20 27.83
N ILE A 156 -5.81 6.41 28.18
CA ILE A 156 -6.75 7.20 27.38
C ILE A 156 -6.22 8.63 27.21
N VAL A 157 -5.79 9.28 28.29
CA VAL A 157 -5.25 10.65 28.23
C VAL A 157 -3.99 10.72 27.36
N VAL A 158 -3.13 9.70 27.37
CA VAL A 158 -1.94 9.64 26.51
C VAL A 158 -2.31 9.41 25.04
N LEU A 159 -3.25 8.51 24.74
CA LEU A 159 -3.69 8.21 23.38
C LEU A 159 -4.46 9.39 22.75
N PHE A 160 -5.27 10.07 23.54
CA PHE A 160 -6.06 11.23 23.12
C PHE A 160 -5.34 12.55 23.36
N ARG A 161 -4.07 12.52 23.79
CA ARG A 161 -3.27 13.74 23.82
C ARG A 161 -3.15 14.18 22.36
N PRO A 162 -3.77 15.30 21.96
CA PRO A 162 -3.69 15.74 20.58
C PRO A 162 -2.20 15.82 20.26
N LEU A 163 -1.79 15.17 19.16
CA LEU A 163 -0.47 15.39 18.58
C LEU A 163 -0.41 16.89 18.33
N MET A 164 0.15 17.61 19.31
CA MET A 164 0.54 18.99 19.15
C MET A 164 1.32 18.98 17.84
N PRO A 165 0.85 19.70 16.81
CA PRO A 165 1.54 19.73 15.54
C PRO A 165 2.98 20.07 15.87
N GLY A 166 3.89 19.11 15.61
CA GLY A 166 5.30 19.33 15.84
C GLY A 166 5.68 20.64 15.15
N PRO A 167 6.64 21.41 15.72
CA PRO A 167 7.11 22.64 15.10
C PRO A 167 7.34 22.33 13.62
N GLY A 168 6.54 22.95 12.76
CA GLY A 168 6.57 22.67 11.34
C GLY A 168 8.01 22.82 10.86
N PRO A 169 8.47 21.97 9.92
CA PRO A 169 9.82 22.07 9.41
C PRO A 169 10.03 23.53 9.01
N GLU A 170 10.99 24.19 9.67
CA GLU A 170 11.35 25.55 9.29
C GLU A 170 11.60 25.54 7.79
N PRO A 171 11.06 26.52 7.04
CA PRO A 171 11.27 26.60 5.61
C PRO A 171 12.77 26.62 5.37
N GLY A 172 13.30 25.47 4.93
CA GLY A 172 14.71 25.31 4.66
C GLY A 172 15.15 26.37 3.64
N PRO A 173 16.39 26.87 3.74
CA PRO A 173 16.92 27.84 2.80
C PRO A 173 16.69 27.30 1.38
N GLY A 174 15.98 28.10 0.58
CA GLY A 174 15.49 27.70 -0.73
C GLY A 174 16.60 27.14 -1.62
N PRO A 175 16.25 26.29 -2.60
CA PRO A 175 17.21 25.64 -3.46
C PRO A 175 18.06 26.68 -4.17
N GLY A 176 19.32 26.78 -3.74
CA GLY A 176 20.35 27.48 -4.49
C GLY A 176 20.44 26.90 -5.91
N PRO A 177 20.78 27.72 -6.91
CA PRO A 177 20.79 27.33 -8.31
C PRO A 177 21.61 26.06 -8.50
N ALA A 178 20.93 25.04 -9.05
CA ALA A 178 21.47 23.72 -9.32
C ALA A 178 22.77 23.83 -10.13
N SER A 179 23.90 23.57 -9.48
CA SER A 179 25.15 23.30 -10.15
C SER A 179 25.01 21.97 -10.88
N SER A 180 24.69 22.06 -12.17
CA SER A 180 24.60 20.97 -13.14
C SER A 180 25.96 20.26 -13.26
N LYS A 181 26.23 19.33 -12.34
CA LYS A 181 27.37 18.43 -12.42
C LYS A 181 26.95 17.28 -13.33
N ARG A 182 27.22 17.43 -14.62
CA ARG A 182 27.23 16.34 -15.62
C ARG A 182 28.04 15.18 -15.03
N VAL A 183 27.36 14.16 -14.54
CA VAL A 183 27.95 12.84 -14.36
C VAL A 183 28.06 12.25 -15.74
N SER A 184 29.21 12.53 -16.37
CA SER A 184 29.71 11.78 -17.52
C SER A 184 29.97 10.36 -17.03
N SER A 185 28.97 9.50 -17.13
CA SER A 185 29.11 8.06 -16.95
C SER A 185 29.95 7.56 -18.11
N ALA A 186 31.28 7.55 -17.91
CA ALA A 186 32.20 6.83 -18.74
C ALA A 186 31.82 5.34 -18.65
N ALA A 187 31.43 4.79 -19.79
CA ALA A 187 31.22 3.36 -19.96
C ALA A 187 32.49 2.63 -19.51
N ALA A 188 32.39 1.93 -18.37
CA ALA A 188 33.37 0.94 -18.00
C ALA A 188 33.32 -0.18 -19.06
N PRO A 189 34.46 -0.63 -19.60
CA PRO A 189 34.49 -1.76 -20.50
C PRO A 189 33.96 -2.99 -19.75
N GLN A 190 32.89 -3.58 -20.28
CA GLN A 190 32.42 -4.88 -19.82
C GLN A 190 33.52 -5.89 -20.11
N THR A 191 34.22 -6.32 -19.07
CA THR A 191 35.10 -7.48 -19.12
C THR A 191 34.22 -8.69 -19.46
N VAL A 192 34.29 -9.10 -20.72
CA VAL A 192 33.69 -10.35 -21.20
C VAL A 192 34.37 -11.47 -20.43
N GLN A 193 33.69 -11.96 -19.39
CA GLN A 193 34.11 -13.12 -18.64
C GLN A 193 33.87 -14.33 -19.56
N ALA A 194 34.95 -14.81 -20.16
CA ALA A 194 34.95 -16.00 -21.01
C ALA A 194 34.45 -17.19 -20.20
N ASP A 195 33.33 -17.75 -20.63
CA ASP A 195 32.75 -18.99 -20.12
C ASP A 195 33.67 -20.16 -20.52
N PRO A 196 34.36 -20.82 -19.56
CA PRO A 196 35.31 -21.89 -19.88
C PRO A 196 34.63 -23.16 -20.40
N ASP A 197 33.30 -23.27 -20.32
CA ASP A 197 32.56 -24.48 -20.69
C ASP A 197 31.94 -24.42 -22.09
N ARG A 198 32.26 -23.42 -22.92
CA ARG A 198 31.74 -23.34 -24.28
C ARG A 198 32.54 -24.26 -25.23
N PRO A 199 31.97 -25.38 -25.73
CA PRO A 199 32.66 -26.24 -26.67
C PRO A 199 32.88 -25.53 -28.01
N PRO A 200 34.00 -25.81 -28.72
CA PRO A 200 34.27 -25.23 -30.02
C PRO A 200 33.20 -25.69 -31.02
N ALA A 201 32.60 -24.73 -31.72
CA ALA A 201 31.71 -25.02 -32.84
C ALA A 201 32.57 -25.51 -34.03
N PHE A 202 32.33 -26.76 -34.44
CA PHE A 202 32.73 -27.29 -35.74
C PHE A 202 31.59 -27.12 -36.74
#